data_AF-A0A0C3NMK4-F1
#
_entry.id   AF-A0A0C3NMK4-F1
#
_cell.length_a   1.000
_cell.length_b   1.000
_cell.length_c   1.000
_cell.angle_alpha   90.00
_cell.angle_beta   90.00
_cell.angle_gamma   90.00
#
_symmetry.space_group_name_H-M   'P 1'
#
loop_
_entity.id
_entity.type
_entity.pdbx_description
1 polymer ?
#
loop_
_entity_poly.entity_id
_entity_poly.type
_entity_poly.pdbx_seq_one_letter_code
_entity_poly.pdbx_strand_id
1 'polypeptide(L)'
;MLMCIHASLLARNKVERKSAATAFIKSKEFKEILKDWLHACLLSPNLTAYVLELANNVFSYTKKILEMFKIPVEAIRDPKMSDSISTLMKDILTSQQSNMKQKIAASIQNMVHISILSRSLAPGGSYEVMMAHWGHFAFLHTSMVIFNTVVEECKEAQAAHKKAGLDGRQQLTLDAGNDEDETEAAAGESLPNPTRIWASSEYWEFLDLLLCDVRKAACKVEETPHGCKKHKDLWKFPSKAVQVNNPPYEKVSVQWQKAIHTKLIW
;
A
#
# COMPACT_ATOMS: atom_id res chain seq x y z
N MET A 1 -0.62 -42.44 -33.56
CA MET A 1 -1.92 -42.41 -32.85
C MET A 1 -1.76 -42.04 -31.36
N LEU A 2 -0.88 -42.71 -30.60
CA LEU A 2 -0.62 -42.40 -29.18
C LEU A 2 -0.19 -40.94 -28.90
N MET A 3 0.67 -40.36 -29.74
CA MET A 3 1.07 -38.95 -29.61
C MET A 3 -0.12 -37.98 -29.81
N CYS A 4 -1.03 -38.27 -30.73
CA CYS A 4 -2.22 -37.45 -30.97
C CYS A 4 -3.20 -37.53 -29.78
N ILE A 5 -3.38 -38.72 -29.20
CA ILE A 5 -4.20 -38.90 -28.00
C ILE A 5 -3.59 -38.14 -26.81
N HIS A 6 -2.26 -38.23 -26.63
CA HIS A 6 -1.56 -37.51 -25.56
C HIS A 6 -1.67 -35.98 -25.73
N ALA A 7 -1.48 -35.47 -26.95
CA ALA A 7 -1.64 -34.05 -27.25
C ALA A 7 -3.07 -33.55 -26.97
N SER A 8 -4.10 -34.31 -27.37
CA SER A 8 -5.50 -33.99 -27.09
C SER A 8 -5.83 -34.01 -25.59
N LEU A 9 -5.28 -34.96 -24.83
CA LEU A 9 -5.43 -35.01 -23.37
C LEU A 9 -4.79 -33.81 -22.70
N LEU A 10 -3.57 -33.41 -23.12
CA LEU A 10 -2.90 -32.22 -22.60
C LEU A 10 -3.69 -30.94 -22.91
N ALA A 11 -4.22 -30.83 -24.13
CA ALA A 11 -5.04 -29.68 -24.54
C ALA A 11 -6.32 -29.57 -23.70
N ARG A 12 -7.04 -30.68 -23.51
CA ARG A 12 -8.24 -30.73 -22.67
C ARG A 12 -7.94 -30.36 -21.21
N ASN A 13 -6.89 -30.96 -20.65
CA ASN A 13 -6.48 -30.71 -19.27
C ASN A 13 -6.09 -29.23 -19.05
N LYS A 14 -5.45 -28.59 -20.04
CA LYS A 14 -5.13 -27.15 -19.99
C LYS A 14 -6.40 -26.28 -19.97
N VAL A 15 -7.43 -26.63 -20.76
CA VAL A 15 -8.71 -25.93 -20.79
C VAL A 15 -9.46 -26.10 -19.47
N GLU A 16 -9.52 -27.32 -18.94
CA GLU A 16 -10.16 -27.63 -17.65
C GLU A 16 -9.50 -26.86 -16.50
N ARG A 17 -8.16 -26.85 -16.43
CA ARG A 17 -7.42 -26.06 -15.42
C ARG A 17 -7.70 -24.57 -15.53
N LYS A 18 -7.74 -24.02 -16.74
CA LYS A 18 -8.05 -22.60 -16.96
C LYS A 18 -9.47 -22.25 -16.52
N SER A 19 -10.44 -23.12 -16.81
CA SER A 19 -11.83 -22.96 -16.38
C SER A 19 -11.94 -22.98 -14.85
N ALA A 20 -11.32 -23.97 -14.21
CA ALA A 20 -11.30 -24.09 -12.74
C ALA A 20 -10.65 -22.86 -12.08
N ALA A 21 -9.51 -22.39 -12.61
CA ALA A 21 -8.86 -21.17 -12.12
C ALA A 21 -9.77 -19.95 -12.25
N THR A 22 -10.48 -19.81 -13.36
CA THR A 22 -11.44 -18.71 -13.58
C THR A 22 -12.57 -18.75 -12.55
N ALA A 23 -13.14 -19.92 -12.30
CA ALA A 23 -14.20 -20.10 -11.33
C ALA A 23 -13.72 -19.76 -9.91
N PHE A 24 -12.51 -20.21 -9.55
CA PHE A 24 -11.92 -19.94 -8.24
C PHE A 24 -11.65 -18.46 -8.00
N ILE A 25 -11.05 -17.73 -8.95
CA ILE A 25 -10.78 -16.27 -8.79
C ILE A 25 -12.07 -15.46 -8.62
N LYS A 26 -13.16 -15.92 -9.23
CA LYS A 26 -14.48 -15.28 -9.11
C LYS A 26 -15.22 -15.67 -7.83
N SER A 27 -14.74 -16.70 -7.13
CA SER A 27 -15.40 -17.21 -5.92
C SER A 27 -15.33 -16.20 -4.77
N LYS A 28 -16.30 -16.31 -3.86
CA LYS A 28 -16.28 -15.55 -2.60
C LYS A 28 -15.10 -15.97 -1.71
N GLU A 29 -14.77 -17.25 -1.71
CA GLU A 29 -13.67 -17.80 -0.94
C GLU A 29 -12.34 -17.11 -1.28
N PHE A 30 -12.00 -17.02 -2.57
CA PHE A 30 -10.79 -16.33 -3.01
C PHE A 30 -10.76 -14.86 -2.58
N LYS A 31 -11.90 -14.16 -2.68
CA LYS A 31 -12.00 -12.75 -2.25
C LYS A 31 -11.74 -12.58 -0.76
N GLU A 32 -12.29 -13.45 0.10
CA GLU A 32 -12.05 -13.37 1.55
C GLU A 32 -10.59 -13.69 1.91
N ILE A 33 -10.00 -14.72 1.28
CA ILE A 33 -8.57 -15.04 1.46
C ILE A 33 -7.72 -13.84 1.08
N LEU A 34 -7.96 -13.28 -0.11
CA LEU A 34 -7.22 -12.13 -0.60
C LEU A 34 -7.42 -10.90 0.28
N LYS A 35 -8.62 -10.69 0.81
CA LYS A 35 -8.93 -9.59 1.74
C LYS A 35 -8.15 -9.71 3.03
N ASP A 36 -8.22 -10.86 3.69
CA ASP A 36 -7.43 -11.13 4.89
C ASP A 36 -5.94 -10.87 4.59
N TRP A 37 -5.48 -11.30 3.41
CA TRP A 37 -4.11 -11.14 2.95
C TRP A 37 -3.63 -9.71 2.85
N LEU A 38 -4.37 -8.93 2.09
CA LEU A 38 -4.08 -7.53 1.88
C LEU A 38 -4.17 -6.75 3.20
N HIS A 39 -5.05 -7.18 4.11
CA HIS A 39 -5.16 -6.56 5.42
C HIS A 39 -3.92 -6.78 6.27
N ALA A 40 -3.43 -8.02 6.34
CA ALA A 40 -2.20 -8.35 7.05
C ALA A 40 -0.97 -7.67 6.42
N CYS A 41 -0.96 -7.51 5.09
CA CYS A 41 0.05 -6.69 4.42
C CYS A 41 0.02 -5.26 4.96
N LEU A 42 -1.13 -4.57 4.94
CA LEU A 42 -1.26 -3.17 5.40
C LEU A 42 -0.80 -2.93 6.85
N LEU A 43 -0.89 -3.95 7.70
CA LEU A 43 -0.44 -3.89 9.09
C LEU A 43 0.98 -4.37 9.31
N SER A 44 1.65 -4.89 8.28
CA SER A 44 3.00 -5.39 8.44
C SER A 44 3.92 -4.24 8.87
N PRO A 45 4.69 -4.40 9.96
CA PRO A 45 5.57 -3.35 10.47
C PRO A 45 6.71 -2.98 9.52
N ASN A 46 7.05 -3.90 8.61
CA ASN A 46 8.06 -3.71 7.58
C ASN A 46 7.51 -3.00 6.34
N LEU A 47 6.21 -2.71 6.34
CA LEU A 47 5.53 -2.16 5.19
C LEU A 47 5.66 -0.63 5.18
N THR A 48 6.27 -0.13 4.13
CA THR A 48 6.00 1.19 3.57
C THR A 48 4.60 1.21 2.93
N ALA A 49 3.58 0.72 3.65
CA ALA A 49 2.27 0.26 3.18
C ALA A 49 1.40 1.26 2.48
N TYR A 50 1.80 2.50 2.54
CA TYR A 50 0.99 3.60 2.11
C TYR A 50 1.57 4.20 0.84
N VAL A 51 2.83 3.88 0.53
CA VAL A 51 3.62 4.45 -0.56
C VAL A 51 2.90 4.28 -1.89
N LEU A 52 2.95 5.37 -2.68
CA LEU A 52 2.72 5.41 -4.11
C LEU A 52 2.90 4.03 -4.78
N GLU A 53 1.87 3.64 -5.54
CA GLU A 53 1.79 2.35 -6.23
C GLU A 53 1.70 1.11 -5.34
N LEU A 54 1.25 1.24 -4.08
CA LEU A 54 1.01 0.12 -3.15
C LEU A 54 0.41 -1.12 -3.83
N ALA A 55 -0.68 -0.95 -4.58
CA ALA A 55 -1.36 -2.07 -5.20
C ALA A 55 -0.50 -2.76 -6.27
N ASN A 56 0.28 -2.00 -7.06
CA ASN A 56 1.20 -2.57 -8.06
C ASN A 56 2.35 -3.31 -7.37
N ASN A 57 2.86 -2.72 -6.29
CA ASN A 57 3.90 -3.28 -5.45
C ASN A 57 3.46 -4.61 -4.83
N VAL A 58 2.32 -4.62 -4.13
CA VAL A 58 1.76 -5.83 -3.53
C VAL A 58 1.45 -6.88 -4.60
N PHE A 59 0.90 -6.49 -5.74
CA PHE A 59 0.66 -7.42 -6.85
C PHE A 59 1.95 -8.02 -7.41
N SER A 60 3.01 -7.23 -7.56
CA SER A 60 4.33 -7.69 -8.00
C SER A 60 4.96 -8.66 -7.00
N TYR A 61 4.74 -8.43 -5.71
CA TYR A 61 5.15 -9.37 -4.67
C TYR A 61 4.33 -10.67 -4.72
N THR A 62 3.01 -10.57 -4.86
CA THR A 62 2.11 -11.72 -4.97
C THR A 62 2.50 -12.63 -6.12
N LYS A 63 2.92 -12.08 -7.27
CA LYS A 63 3.44 -12.86 -8.41
C LYS A 63 4.62 -13.76 -8.05
N LYS A 64 5.43 -13.39 -7.05
CA LYS A 64 6.57 -14.18 -6.59
C LYS A 64 6.18 -15.31 -5.63
N ILE A 65 4.98 -15.26 -5.03
CA ILE A 65 4.55 -16.21 -4.00
C ILE A 65 3.09 -16.64 -4.19
N LEU A 66 2.75 -17.08 -5.39
CA LEU A 66 1.37 -17.39 -5.81
C LEU A 66 0.66 -18.41 -4.92
N GLU A 67 1.35 -19.48 -4.56
CA GLU A 67 0.80 -20.56 -3.73
C GLU A 67 0.27 -20.04 -2.39
N MET A 68 0.99 -19.08 -1.82
CA MET A 68 0.68 -18.49 -0.53
C MET A 68 -0.60 -17.64 -0.57
N PHE A 69 -0.89 -17.02 -1.72
CA PHE A 69 -2.15 -16.32 -2.00
C PHE A 69 -3.24 -17.24 -2.60
N LYS A 70 -2.96 -18.55 -2.70
CA LYS A 70 -3.76 -19.55 -3.42
C LYS A 70 -4.10 -19.15 -4.86
N ILE A 71 -3.26 -18.34 -5.52
CA ILE A 71 -3.50 -17.90 -6.88
C ILE A 71 -3.05 -19.01 -7.85
N PRO A 72 -3.95 -19.53 -8.72
CA PRO A 72 -3.56 -20.51 -9.73
C PRO A 72 -2.53 -19.91 -10.69
N VAL A 73 -1.49 -20.65 -11.06
CA VAL A 73 -0.44 -20.17 -11.98
C VAL A 73 -1.04 -19.83 -13.35
N GLU A 74 -2.06 -20.58 -13.77
CA GLU A 74 -2.84 -20.35 -14.99
C GLU A 74 -3.48 -18.97 -15.02
N ALA A 75 -3.89 -18.45 -13.85
CA ALA A 75 -4.51 -17.14 -13.71
C ALA A 75 -3.55 -15.99 -14.01
N ILE A 76 -2.27 -16.15 -13.65
CA ILE A 76 -1.26 -15.12 -13.86
C ILE A 76 -0.74 -15.13 -15.29
N ARG A 77 -0.73 -16.30 -15.94
CA ARG A 77 -0.33 -16.45 -17.35
C ARG A 77 -1.36 -15.89 -18.32
N ASP A 78 -2.63 -15.84 -17.91
CA ASP A 78 -3.69 -15.20 -18.69
C ASP A 78 -3.74 -13.71 -18.36
N PRO A 79 -3.45 -12.80 -19.32
CA PRO A 79 -3.43 -11.36 -19.05
C PRO A 79 -4.75 -10.84 -18.48
N LYS A 80 -5.88 -11.31 -19.00
CA LYS A 80 -7.22 -10.86 -18.58
C LYS A 80 -7.52 -11.28 -17.13
N MET A 81 -7.12 -12.49 -16.73
CA MET A 81 -7.27 -12.92 -15.33
C MET A 81 -6.29 -12.19 -14.40
N SER A 82 -5.06 -11.98 -14.86
CA SER A 82 -4.05 -11.19 -14.13
C SER A 82 -4.55 -9.78 -13.84
N ASP A 83 -5.13 -9.11 -14.84
CA ASP A 83 -5.72 -7.78 -14.72
C ASP A 83 -6.93 -7.77 -13.78
N SER A 84 -7.76 -8.81 -13.85
CA SER A 84 -8.91 -8.98 -12.94
C SER A 84 -8.46 -9.13 -11.49
N ILE A 85 -7.38 -9.89 -11.23
CA ILE A 85 -6.80 -10.01 -9.88
C ILE A 85 -6.20 -8.68 -9.45
N SER A 86 -5.43 -8.01 -10.31
CA SER A 86 -4.83 -6.71 -10.00
C SER A 86 -5.88 -5.66 -9.62
N THR A 87 -6.97 -5.59 -10.39
CA THR A 87 -8.11 -4.71 -10.12
C THR A 87 -8.76 -5.05 -8.78
N LEU A 88 -9.03 -6.32 -8.52
CA LEU A 88 -9.60 -6.77 -7.25
C LEU A 88 -8.70 -6.41 -6.05
N MET A 89 -7.38 -6.56 -6.20
CA MET A 89 -6.42 -6.17 -5.15
C MET A 89 -6.44 -4.66 -4.90
N LYS A 90 -6.50 -3.84 -5.95
CA LYS A 90 -6.66 -2.38 -5.83
C LYS A 90 -7.92 -2.02 -5.05
N ASP A 91 -9.06 -2.57 -5.45
CA ASP A 91 -10.35 -2.30 -4.80
C ASP A 91 -10.34 -2.67 -3.32
N ILE A 92 -9.79 -3.85 -2.99
CA ILE A 92 -9.70 -4.32 -1.60
C ILE A 92 -8.76 -3.41 -0.79
N LEU A 93 -7.58 -3.08 -1.32
CA LEU A 93 -6.61 -2.23 -0.62
C LEU A 93 -7.18 -0.84 -0.35
N THR A 94 -7.79 -0.21 -1.36
CA THR A 94 -8.43 1.10 -1.21
C THR A 94 -9.56 1.06 -0.18
N SER A 95 -10.40 0.01 -0.21
CA SER A 95 -11.47 -0.18 0.76
C SER A 95 -10.93 -0.35 2.19
N GLN A 96 -9.89 -1.15 2.37
CA GLN A 96 -9.25 -1.37 3.66
C GLN A 96 -8.58 -0.12 4.20
N GLN A 97 -7.84 0.61 3.36
CA GLN A 97 -7.28 1.91 3.71
C GLN A 97 -8.38 2.89 4.14
N SER A 98 -9.49 2.99 3.40
CA SER A 98 -10.62 3.82 3.81
C SER A 98 -11.17 3.42 5.18
N ASN A 99 -11.34 2.11 5.43
CA ASN A 99 -11.82 1.61 6.72
C ASN A 99 -10.84 1.88 7.87
N MET A 100 -9.54 1.68 7.65
CA MET A 100 -8.50 1.96 8.64
C MET A 100 -8.50 3.44 9.02
N LYS A 101 -8.55 4.32 8.02
CA LYS A 101 -8.63 5.77 8.20
C LYS A 101 -9.84 6.16 9.06
N GLN A 102 -11.03 5.64 8.74
CA GLN A 102 -12.24 5.89 9.50
C GLN A 102 -12.12 5.43 10.96
N LYS A 103 -11.57 4.23 11.21
CA LYS A 103 -11.36 3.71 12.56
C LYS A 103 -10.37 4.54 13.37
N ILE A 104 -9.28 4.99 12.75
CA ILE A 104 -8.29 5.86 13.41
C ILE A 104 -8.93 7.21 13.75
N ALA A 105 -9.63 7.84 12.80
CA ALA A 105 -10.32 9.10 13.02
C ALA A 105 -11.37 9.00 14.14
N ALA A 106 -12.19 7.95 14.13
CA ALA A 106 -13.17 7.67 15.17
C ALA A 106 -12.50 7.41 16.53
N SER A 107 -11.35 6.72 16.56
CA SER A 107 -10.59 6.49 17.79
C SER A 107 -10.10 7.80 18.40
N ILE A 108 -9.58 8.72 17.58
CA ILE A 108 -9.13 10.04 18.03
C ILE A 108 -10.31 10.84 18.58
N GLN A 109 -11.41 10.92 17.83
CA GLN A 109 -12.59 11.68 18.22
C GLN A 109 -13.19 11.18 19.54
N ASN A 110 -13.21 9.87 19.75
CA ASN A 110 -13.78 9.24 20.93
C ASN A 110 -12.75 9.00 22.04
N MET A 111 -11.50 9.49 21.90
CA MET A 111 -10.40 9.27 22.86
C MET A 111 -10.22 7.79 23.24
N VAL A 112 -10.39 6.91 22.25
CA VAL A 112 -10.31 5.46 22.45
C VAL A 112 -8.86 5.05 22.69
N HIS A 113 -8.64 4.19 23.68
CA HIS A 113 -7.32 3.68 23.99
C HIS A 113 -6.72 2.89 22.80
N ILE A 114 -5.40 3.04 22.57
CA ILE A 114 -4.69 2.45 21.44
C ILE A 114 -4.85 0.92 21.35
N SER A 115 -5.08 0.23 22.48
CA SER A 115 -5.33 -1.21 22.49
C SER A 115 -6.68 -1.65 21.93
N ILE A 116 -7.68 -0.78 22.00
CA ILE A 116 -8.98 -1.02 21.39
C ILE A 116 -8.89 -0.73 19.89
N LEU A 117 -8.20 0.35 19.52
CA LEU A 117 -7.93 0.66 18.11
C LEU A 117 -7.15 -0.47 17.44
N SER A 118 -6.06 -0.95 18.04
CA SER A 118 -5.23 -2.03 17.46
C SER A 118 -6.03 -3.30 17.23
N ARG A 119 -6.92 -3.67 18.17
CA ARG A 119 -7.83 -4.82 18.01
C ARG A 119 -8.85 -4.60 16.90
N SER A 120 -9.34 -3.36 16.74
CA SER A 120 -10.30 -3.04 15.68
C SER A 120 -9.65 -3.02 14.28
N LEU A 121 -8.35 -2.72 14.21
CA LEU A 121 -7.57 -2.70 12.98
C LEU A 121 -7.05 -4.10 12.62
N ALA A 122 -6.72 -4.95 13.59
CA ALA A 122 -6.21 -6.29 13.32
C ALA A 122 -7.20 -7.12 12.46
N PRO A 123 -6.71 -7.93 11.50
CA PRO A 123 -7.50 -8.97 10.88
C PRO A 123 -8.13 -9.88 11.95
N GLY A 124 -9.32 -10.39 11.66
CA GLY A 124 -9.94 -11.38 12.54
C GLY A 124 -9.11 -12.66 12.64
N GLY A 125 -9.37 -13.47 13.66
CA GLY A 125 -8.71 -14.76 13.85
C GLY A 125 -7.42 -14.66 14.69
N SER A 126 -6.40 -15.44 14.31
CA SER A 126 -5.15 -15.62 15.06
C SER A 126 -4.05 -14.59 14.74
N TYR A 127 -4.42 -13.34 14.41
CA TYR A 127 -3.44 -12.29 14.12
C TYR A 127 -2.74 -11.84 15.41
N GLU A 128 -1.41 -11.98 15.47
CA GLU A 128 -0.64 -11.70 16.67
C GLU A 128 -0.07 -10.27 16.66
N VAL A 129 -0.54 -9.43 17.59
CA VAL A 129 -0.06 -8.04 17.71
C VAL A 129 1.24 -7.96 18.52
N MET A 130 2.37 -8.11 17.82
CA MET A 130 3.72 -7.87 18.35
C MET A 130 4.06 -6.38 18.56
N MET A 131 5.14 -6.09 19.30
CA MET A 131 5.64 -4.73 19.59
C MET A 131 5.79 -3.82 18.37
N ALA A 132 6.28 -4.36 17.26
CA ALA A 132 6.45 -3.58 16.04
C ALA A 132 5.11 -3.08 15.46
N HIS A 133 4.02 -3.84 15.62
CA HIS A 133 2.68 -3.38 15.23
C HIS A 133 2.17 -2.26 16.13
N TRP A 134 2.47 -2.31 17.43
CA TRP A 134 2.11 -1.23 18.34
C TRP A 134 2.77 0.09 17.93
N GLY A 135 4.05 0.03 17.53
CA GLY A 135 4.74 1.18 16.94
C GLY A 135 4.04 1.68 15.67
N HIS A 136 3.65 0.77 14.77
CA HIS A 136 2.90 1.11 13.56
C HIS A 136 1.55 1.78 13.85
N PHE A 137 0.77 1.24 14.78
CA PHE A 137 -0.51 1.82 15.18
C PHE A 137 -0.36 3.19 15.84
N ALA A 138 0.63 3.34 16.72
CA ALA A 138 0.93 4.62 17.34
C ALA A 138 1.36 5.65 16.29
N PHE A 139 2.20 5.26 15.33
CA PHE A 139 2.60 6.12 14.22
C PHE A 139 1.38 6.59 13.40
N LEU A 140 0.52 5.65 12.97
CA LEU A 140 -0.70 5.98 12.21
C LEU A 140 -1.67 6.89 12.97
N HIS A 141 -1.79 6.67 14.28
CA HIS A 141 -2.63 7.50 15.13
C HIS A 141 -2.06 8.92 15.23
N THR A 142 -0.77 9.05 15.52
CA THR A 142 -0.09 10.35 15.61
C THR A 142 -0.09 11.10 14.28
N SER A 143 0.16 10.41 13.16
CA SER A 143 0.12 11.03 11.83
C SER A 143 -1.27 11.57 11.49
N MET A 144 -2.33 10.88 11.90
CA MET A 144 -3.70 11.38 11.71
C MET A 144 -3.99 12.61 12.56
N VAL A 145 -3.50 12.67 13.80
CA VAL A 145 -3.61 13.88 14.64
C VAL A 145 -2.93 15.06 13.97
N ILE A 146 -1.68 14.89 13.53
CA ILE A 146 -0.93 15.93 12.82
C ILE A 146 -1.67 16.38 11.56
N PHE A 147 -2.15 15.42 10.75
CA PHE A 147 -2.89 15.72 9.54
C PHE A 147 -4.16 16.55 9.80
N ASN A 148 -4.94 16.19 10.82
CA ASN A 148 -6.12 16.95 11.19
C ASN A 148 -5.77 18.39 11.59
N THR A 149 -4.69 18.60 12.35
CA THR A 149 -4.20 19.95 12.68
C THR A 149 -3.86 20.75 11.43
N VAL A 150 -3.09 20.17 10.50
CA VAL A 150 -2.72 20.84 9.24
C VAL A 150 -3.95 21.19 8.39
N VAL A 151 -4.94 20.30 8.33
CA VAL A 151 -6.18 20.55 7.58
C VAL A 151 -6.98 21.71 8.21
N GLU A 152 -7.07 21.78 9.54
CA GLU A 152 -7.74 22.88 10.22
C GLU A 152 -7.00 24.21 10.03
N GLU A 153 -5.67 24.23 10.16
CA GLU A 153 -4.84 25.42 9.89
C GLU A 153 -5.04 25.93 8.44
N CYS A 154 -5.11 25.01 7.46
CA CYS A 154 -5.40 25.37 6.07
C CYS A 154 -6.78 26.01 5.91
N LYS A 155 -7.80 25.49 6.59
CA LYS A 155 -9.17 26.05 6.55
C LYS A 155 -9.22 27.44 7.19
N GLU A 156 -8.54 27.63 8.32
CA GLU A 156 -8.46 28.91 9.02
C GLU A 156 -7.74 29.96 8.18
N ALA A 157 -6.61 29.60 7.56
CA ALA A 157 -5.87 30.47 6.65
C ALA A 157 -6.73 30.89 5.45
N GLN A 158 -7.47 29.96 4.84
CA GLN A 158 -8.41 30.27 3.75
C GLN A 158 -9.54 31.20 4.19
N ALA A 159 -10.10 30.97 5.39
CA ALA A 159 -11.15 31.83 5.93
C ALA A 159 -10.63 33.25 6.21
N ALA A 160 -9.40 33.38 6.70
CA ALA A 160 -8.73 34.66 6.89
C ALA A 160 -8.48 35.38 5.56
N HIS A 161 -8.00 34.68 4.52
CA HIS A 161 -7.81 35.23 3.18
C HIS A 161 -9.13 35.72 2.55
N LYS A 162 -10.22 34.95 2.70
CA LYS A 162 -11.56 35.37 2.23
C LYS A 162 -12.07 36.60 2.97
N LYS A 163 -11.85 36.69 4.28
CA LYS A 163 -12.24 37.87 5.09
C LYS A 163 -11.39 39.10 4.78
N ALA A 164 -10.15 38.93 4.34
CA ALA A 164 -9.24 40.02 3.97
C ALA A 164 -9.53 40.63 2.58
N GLY A 165 -10.53 40.13 1.84
CA GLY A 165 -10.93 40.70 0.55
C GLY A 165 -9.92 40.54 -0.59
N LEU A 166 -8.93 39.65 -0.43
CA LEU A 166 -7.94 39.32 -1.47
C LEU A 166 -8.49 38.22 -2.39
N ASP A 167 -9.66 38.43 -3.00
CA ASP A 167 -10.15 37.57 -4.07
C ASP A 167 -9.69 38.15 -5.41
N GLY A 168 -8.40 37.98 -5.69
CA GLY A 168 -7.71 38.45 -6.87
C GLY A 168 -6.95 37.31 -7.55
N ARG A 169 -7.69 36.40 -8.19
CA ARG A 169 -7.26 35.58 -9.35
C ARG A 169 -5.83 35.02 -9.28
N GLN A 170 -5.65 33.84 -8.70
CA GLN A 170 -4.63 32.89 -9.14
C GLN A 170 -5.00 31.47 -8.69
N GLN A 171 -6.03 30.92 -9.33
CA GLN A 171 -6.22 29.48 -9.38
C GLN A 171 -5.43 28.99 -10.61
N LEU A 172 -4.15 28.67 -10.40
CA LEU A 172 -3.32 27.99 -11.40
C LEU A 172 -3.82 26.56 -11.54
N THR A 173 -4.80 26.37 -12.42
CA THR A 173 -5.02 25.11 -13.12
C THR A 173 -3.82 24.88 -14.02
N LEU A 174 -2.95 23.93 -13.67
CA LEU A 174 -1.97 23.38 -14.60
C LEU A 174 -2.72 22.43 -15.54
N ASP A 175 -3.07 22.93 -16.71
CA ASP A 175 -3.35 22.13 -17.90
C ASP A 175 -2.27 22.41 -18.95
N ALA A 176 -1.91 21.38 -19.69
CA ALA A 176 -0.68 21.27 -20.47
C ALA A 176 -0.65 22.19 -21.71
N GLY A 177 0.55 22.64 -22.10
CA GLY A 177 0.78 23.32 -23.37
C GLY A 177 2.23 23.76 -23.56
N ASN A 178 2.89 23.14 -24.52
CA ASN A 178 4.26 23.31 -25.02
C ASN A 178 4.58 24.76 -25.43
N ASP A 179 5.81 25.26 -25.16
CA ASP A 179 6.75 25.74 -26.19
C ASP A 179 8.02 26.37 -25.57
N GLU A 180 9.11 26.20 -26.30
CA GLU A 180 10.50 26.53 -26.00
C GLU A 180 10.74 28.04 -25.95
N ASP A 181 11.54 28.53 -25.00
CA ASP A 181 12.62 29.48 -25.31
C ASP A 181 13.67 29.54 -24.18
N GLU A 182 14.94 29.66 -24.58
CA GLU A 182 16.11 29.75 -23.72
C GLU A 182 16.23 31.15 -23.07
N THR A 183 16.42 31.22 -21.75
CA THR A 183 17.24 32.31 -21.16
C THR A 183 17.81 31.87 -19.80
N GLU A 184 19.13 31.72 -19.74
CA GLU A 184 19.90 31.68 -18.50
C GLU A 184 19.88 33.06 -17.82
N ALA A 185 19.52 33.13 -16.54
CA ALA A 185 20.30 33.81 -15.49
C ALA A 185 19.54 33.90 -14.16
N ALA A 186 20.36 33.87 -13.10
CA ALA A 186 20.10 34.27 -11.71
C ALA A 186 19.49 33.21 -10.77
N ALA A 187 20.40 32.66 -9.96
CA ALA A 187 20.13 32.04 -8.68
C ALA A 187 19.26 32.96 -7.82
N GLY A 188 17.98 32.61 -7.69
CA GLY A 188 17.07 33.13 -6.68
C GLY A 188 16.75 32.02 -5.70
N GLU A 189 17.03 32.27 -4.43
CA GLU A 189 16.61 31.43 -3.31
C GLU A 189 15.13 31.07 -3.46
N SER A 190 14.83 29.78 -3.62
CA SER A 190 13.47 29.30 -3.71
C SER A 190 12.77 29.56 -2.37
N LEU A 191 11.86 30.54 -2.35
CA LEU A 191 10.84 30.70 -1.31
C LEU A 191 10.25 29.33 -0.93
N PRO A 192 9.96 29.08 0.35
CA PRO A 192 9.38 27.82 0.79
C PRO A 192 8.06 27.60 0.05
N ASN A 193 7.92 26.43 -0.58
CA ASN A 193 6.78 26.02 -1.39
C ASN A 193 5.44 26.54 -0.86
N PRO A 194 4.54 27.05 -1.73
CA PRO A 194 3.23 27.50 -1.31
C PRO A 194 2.54 26.38 -0.55
N THR A 195 2.09 26.69 0.66
CA THR A 195 1.47 25.77 1.62
C THR A 195 0.39 24.96 0.92
N ARG A 196 0.70 23.72 0.54
CA ARG A 196 -0.26 22.82 -0.10
C ARG A 196 -1.48 22.75 0.80
N ILE A 197 -2.65 23.08 0.24
CA ILE A 197 -3.92 22.93 0.94
C ILE A 197 -4.24 21.44 0.96
N TRP A 198 -4.39 20.88 2.15
CA TRP A 198 -4.75 19.48 2.34
C TRP A 198 -6.27 19.34 2.48
N ALA A 199 -6.86 18.46 1.68
CA ALA A 199 -8.23 18.00 1.83
C ALA A 199 -8.27 16.74 2.69
N SER A 200 -9.35 16.55 3.46
CA SER A 200 -9.49 15.38 4.34
C SER A 200 -9.36 14.06 3.58
N SER A 201 -9.64 13.99 2.27
CA SER A 201 -9.45 12.80 1.42
C SER A 201 -7.98 12.40 1.25
N GLU A 202 -7.04 13.33 1.35
CA GLU A 202 -5.62 13.17 0.97
C GLU A 202 -4.72 12.60 2.09
N TYR A 203 -5.31 12.09 3.18
CA TYR A 203 -4.57 11.56 4.32
C TYR A 203 -3.46 10.55 3.95
N TRP A 204 -3.74 9.62 3.02
CA TRP A 204 -2.76 8.61 2.63
C TRP A 204 -1.59 9.21 1.84
N GLU A 205 -1.84 10.25 1.06
CA GLU A 205 -0.79 10.98 0.35
C GLU A 205 0.07 11.82 1.32
N PHE A 206 -0.57 12.43 2.32
CA PHE A 206 0.15 13.10 3.41
C PHE A 206 1.09 12.13 4.14
N LEU A 207 0.60 10.92 4.46
CA LEU A 207 1.37 9.89 5.13
C LEU A 207 2.59 9.46 4.29
N ASP A 208 2.43 9.40 2.97
CA ASP A 208 3.50 9.09 2.03
C ASP A 208 4.60 10.13 2.02
N LEU A 209 4.23 11.41 1.96
CA LEU A 209 5.21 12.50 2.03
C LEU A 209 5.95 12.48 3.37
N LEU A 210 5.23 12.29 4.48
CA LEU A 210 5.83 12.17 5.80
C LEU A 210 6.85 11.02 5.88
N LEU A 211 6.48 9.84 5.36
CA LEU A 211 7.39 8.69 5.32
C LEU A 211 8.59 8.93 4.40
N CYS A 212 8.41 9.62 3.27
CA CYS A 212 9.51 9.99 2.38
C CYS A 212 10.51 10.91 3.09
N ASP A 213 10.04 11.89 3.86
CA ASP A 213 10.90 12.82 4.57
C ASP A 213 11.63 12.16 5.74
N VAL A 214 10.95 11.26 6.48
CA VAL A 214 11.60 10.41 7.50
C VAL A 214 12.72 9.56 6.87
N ARG A 215 12.51 8.98 5.69
CA ARG A 215 13.55 8.21 4.99
C ARG A 215 14.72 9.10 4.57
N LYS A 216 14.46 10.28 4.01
CA LYS A 216 15.51 11.24 3.63
C LYS A 216 16.33 11.66 4.85
N ALA A 217 15.67 11.95 5.97
CA ALA A 217 16.34 12.32 7.21
C ALA A 217 17.21 11.17 7.74
N ALA A 218 16.68 9.94 7.78
CA ALA A 218 17.46 8.76 8.19
C ALA A 218 18.69 8.54 7.29
N CYS A 219 18.55 8.68 5.98
CA CYS A 219 19.68 8.56 5.04
C CYS A 219 20.76 9.62 5.27
N LYS A 220 20.39 10.85 5.67
CA LYS A 220 21.36 11.92 6.00
C LYS A 220 22.10 11.66 7.31
N VAL A 221 21.48 10.95 8.26
CA VAL A 221 22.11 10.62 9.56
C VAL A 221 23.08 9.44 9.41
N GLU A 222 22.83 8.52 8.48
CA GLU A 222 23.71 7.39 8.20
C GLU A 222 24.68 7.64 7.01
N GLU A 223 25.63 8.58 7.15
CA GLU A 223 26.71 8.81 6.16
C GLU A 223 27.83 7.76 6.17
N THR A 224 27.65 6.62 6.85
CA THR A 224 28.62 5.52 6.78
C THR A 224 28.39 4.66 5.53
N PRO A 225 29.45 4.17 4.85
CA PRO A 225 29.32 3.27 3.69
C PRO A 225 28.50 2.00 3.96
N HIS A 226 28.37 1.60 5.23
CA HIS A 226 27.60 0.44 5.68
C HIS A 226 26.10 0.76 5.90
N GLY A 227 25.77 1.94 6.45
CA GLY A 227 24.39 2.41 6.61
C GLY A 227 23.70 2.74 5.28
N CYS A 228 24.43 3.38 4.37
CA CYS A 228 23.98 3.62 2.99
C CYS A 228 23.65 2.33 2.20
N LYS A 229 24.27 1.18 2.53
CA LYS A 229 23.92 -0.13 1.93
C LYS A 229 22.62 -0.69 2.50
N LYS A 230 22.41 -0.63 3.82
CA LYS A 230 21.14 -1.03 4.46
C LYS A 230 19.95 -0.20 3.96
N HIS A 231 20.15 1.10 3.75
CA HIS A 231 19.10 1.97 3.23
C HIS A 231 18.87 1.86 1.73
N LYS A 232 19.87 1.42 0.93
CA LYS A 232 19.65 1.04 -0.47
C LYS A 232 18.89 -0.28 -0.62
N ASP A 233 18.97 -1.19 0.35
CA ASP A 233 18.17 -2.41 0.38
C ASP A 233 16.68 -2.13 0.68
N LEU A 234 16.35 -1.04 1.40
CA LEU A 234 14.97 -0.52 1.52
C LEU A 234 14.39 0.04 0.20
N TRP A 235 15.23 0.16 -0.83
CA TRP A 235 14.85 0.55 -2.20
C TRP A 235 15.00 -0.63 -3.17
N LYS A 236 15.56 -1.76 -2.72
CA LYS A 236 15.83 -2.94 -3.54
C LYS A 236 15.21 -4.15 -2.90
N PHE A 237 14.09 -4.56 -3.49
CA PHE A 237 13.44 -5.85 -3.29
C PHE A 237 14.45 -6.97 -2.97
N PRO A 238 14.40 -7.60 -1.77
CA PRO A 238 15.26 -8.72 -1.48
C PRO A 238 14.91 -9.87 -2.42
N SER A 239 15.83 -10.11 -3.35
CA SER A 239 15.83 -11.26 -4.24
C SER A 239 16.44 -12.42 -3.49
N LYS A 240 15.59 -13.31 -2.97
CA LYS A 240 15.83 -14.76 -2.93
C LYS A 240 14.52 -15.46 -2.53
N ALA A 241 13.94 -16.17 -3.49
CA ALA A 241 12.78 -17.02 -3.25
C ALA A 241 13.20 -18.20 -2.36
N VAL A 242 12.86 -18.13 -1.07
CA VAL A 242 12.94 -19.30 -0.19
C VAL A 242 11.62 -20.06 -0.33
N GLN A 243 11.70 -21.32 -0.78
CA GLN A 243 10.55 -22.23 -0.78
C GLN A 243 10.01 -22.34 0.64
N VAL A 244 8.72 -22.07 0.80
CA VAL A 244 8.02 -22.27 2.07
C VAL A 244 7.00 -23.36 1.84
N ASN A 245 7.15 -24.45 2.59
CA ASN A 245 6.12 -25.47 2.71
C ASN A 245 4.94 -24.84 3.45
N ASN A 246 3.87 -24.53 2.72
CA ASN A 246 2.67 -23.91 3.28
C ASN A 246 1.59 -24.97 3.54
N PRO A 247 1.05 -25.07 4.76
CA PRO A 247 -0.11 -25.89 5.03
C PRO A 247 -1.40 -25.25 4.45
N PRO A 248 -2.46 -26.04 4.25
CA PRO A 248 -3.72 -25.56 3.67
C PRO A 248 -4.50 -24.78 4.72
N TYR A 249 -4.37 -23.44 4.73
CA TYR A 249 -5.13 -22.61 5.66
C TYR A 249 -6.20 -21.77 4.97
N GLU A 250 -7.35 -21.63 5.62
CA GLU A 250 -8.51 -20.85 5.17
C GLU A 250 -8.51 -19.41 5.70
N LYS A 251 -7.69 -19.08 6.72
CA LYS A 251 -7.64 -17.77 7.41
C LYS A 251 -6.22 -17.33 7.75
N VAL A 252 -6.07 -16.08 8.22
CA VAL A 252 -4.81 -15.53 8.76
C VAL A 252 -4.26 -16.37 9.90
N SER A 253 -3.16 -17.08 9.64
CA SER A 253 -2.42 -17.85 10.65
C SER A 253 -1.15 -17.12 11.08
N VAL A 254 -0.65 -17.44 12.28
CA VAL A 254 0.63 -16.90 12.78
C VAL A 254 1.80 -17.23 11.86
N GLN A 255 1.82 -18.44 11.28
CA GLN A 255 2.85 -18.82 10.30
C GLN A 255 2.80 -17.95 9.05
N TRP A 256 1.58 -17.66 8.60
CA TRP A 256 1.38 -16.79 7.47
C TRP A 256 1.81 -15.34 7.81
N GLN A 257 1.40 -14.78 8.95
CA GLN A 257 1.86 -13.47 9.40
C GLN A 257 3.40 -13.38 9.45
N LYS A 258 4.06 -14.41 9.99
CA LYS A 258 5.54 -14.51 10.00
C LYS A 258 6.12 -14.52 8.59
N ALA A 259 5.50 -15.22 7.64
CA ALA A 259 5.94 -15.23 6.24
C ALA A 259 5.86 -13.84 5.61
N ILE A 260 4.78 -13.07 5.87
CA ILE A 260 4.71 -11.66 5.46
C ILE A 260 5.87 -10.89 6.08
N HIS A 261 6.02 -10.89 7.40
CA HIS A 261 7.04 -10.05 8.03
C HIS A 261 8.46 -10.41 7.60
N THR A 262 8.75 -11.69 7.38
CA THR A 262 10.11 -12.13 7.06
C THR A 262 10.44 -11.94 5.57
N LYS A 263 9.46 -12.10 4.68
CA LYS A 263 9.69 -12.10 3.22
C LYS A 263 9.27 -10.81 2.54
N LEU A 264 8.33 -10.09 3.14
CA LEU A 264 7.88 -8.78 2.72
C LEU A 264 8.79 -7.73 3.37
N ILE A 265 10.08 -7.84 3.09
CA ILE A 265 11.06 -6.79 3.38
C ILE A 265 11.08 -5.93 2.12
N TRP A 266 10.69 -4.67 2.25
CA TRP A 266 10.74 -3.66 1.18
C TRP A 266 12.07 -2.95 1.22
#